data_AF-A0A7W0ZIY5-F1
#
_entry.id   AF-A0A7W0ZIY5-F1
#
_cell.length_a   1.000
_cell.length_b   1.000
_cell.length_c   1.000
_cell.angle_alpha   90.00
_cell.angle_beta   90.00
_cell.angle_gamma   90.00
#
_symmetry.space_group_name_H-M   'P 1'
#
loop_
_entity.id
_entity.type
_entity.pdbx_description
1 polymer ?
#
loop_
_entity_poly.entity_id
_entity_poly.type
_entity_poly.pdbx_seq_one_letter_code
_entity_poly.pdbx_strand_id
1 'polypeptide(L)' 'MESSLVRVVFVVLVLATGAAFLIAQSLKAEEPLVLRFAVDREAFSPNGDGYQDRVRLGFDLSEPAEVSFSVIDPDG' A
#
# COMPACT_ATOMS: atom_id res chain seq x y z
N MET A 1 -29.56 -27.79 -31.84
CA MET A 1 -29.24 -28.02 -30.40
C MET A 1 -27.81 -27.63 -30.03
N GLU A 2 -26.87 -27.55 -30.99
CA GLU A 2 -25.44 -27.30 -30.71
C GLU A 2 -25.12 -25.88 -30.19
N SER A 3 -25.85 -24.83 -30.63
CA SER A 3 -25.54 -23.45 -30.21
C SER A 3 -25.87 -23.17 -28.73
N SER A 4 -26.82 -23.90 -28.14
CA SER A 4 -27.19 -23.71 -26.73
C SER A 4 -26.13 -24.29 -25.80
N LEU A 5 -25.54 -25.44 -26.17
CA LEU A 5 -24.47 -26.07 -25.41
C LEU A 5 -23.20 -25.22 -25.44
N VAL A 6 -22.83 -24.69 -26.62
CA VAL A 6 -21.67 -23.78 -26.75
C VAL A 6 -21.87 -22.51 -25.91
N ARG A 7 -23.07 -21.92 -25.91
CA ARG A 7 -23.36 -20.76 -25.06
C ARG A 7 -23.25 -21.07 -23.58
N VAL A 8 -23.76 -22.21 -23.14
CA VAL A 8 -23.65 -22.62 -21.73
C VAL A 8 -22.19 -22.84 -21.34
N VAL A 9 -21.42 -23.57 -22.15
CA VAL A 9 -19.99 -23.80 -21.90
C VAL A 9 -19.21 -22.49 -21.86
N PHE A 10 -19.48 -21.59 -22.80
CA PHE A 10 -18.85 -20.27 -22.83
C PHE A 10 -19.17 -19.44 -21.57
N VAL A 11 -20.43 -19.40 -21.15
CA VAL A 11 -20.83 -18.69 -19.92
C VAL A 11 -20.17 -19.30 -18.69
N VAL A 12 -20.13 -20.63 -18.59
CA VAL A 12 -19.45 -21.33 -17.48
C VAL A 12 -17.96 -21.00 -17.47
N LEU A 13 -17.29 -21.02 -18.62
CA LEU A 13 -15.87 -20.66 -18.71
C LEU A 13 -15.63 -19.21 -18.30
N VAL A 14 -16.41 -18.26 -18.80
CA VAL A 14 -16.29 -16.84 -18.43
C VAL A 14 -16.49 -16.65 -16.93
N LEU A 15 -17.51 -17.29 -16.34
CA LEU A 15 -17.75 -17.24 -14.90
C LEU A 15 -16.61 -17.87 -14.10
N ALA A 16 -16.11 -19.03 -14.54
CA ALA A 16 -14.99 -19.72 -13.89
C ALA A 16 -13.71 -18.87 -13.95
N THR A 17 -13.41 -18.26 -15.10
CA THR A 17 -12.27 -17.36 -15.26
C THR A 17 -12.41 -16.11 -14.40
N GLY A 18 -13.61 -15.50 -14.39
CA GLY A 18 -13.89 -14.34 -13.53
C GLY A 18 -13.70 -14.68 -12.05
N ALA A 19 -14.24 -15.81 -11.60
CA ALA A 19 -14.07 -16.28 -10.22
C ALA A 19 -12.59 -16.56 -9.88
N ALA A 20 -11.87 -17.24 -10.76
CA ALA A 20 -10.44 -17.51 -10.59
C ALA A 20 -9.62 -16.22 -10.50
N PHE A 21 -9.95 -15.21 -11.33
CA PHE A 21 -9.32 -13.90 -11.29
C PHE A 21 -9.55 -13.20 -9.95
N LEU A 22 -10.77 -13.21 -9.41
CA LEU A 22 -11.07 -12.60 -8.12
C LEU A 22 -10.32 -13.28 -6.97
N ILE A 23 -10.22 -14.62 -6.98
CA ILE A 23 -9.46 -15.38 -5.99
C ILE A 23 -7.97 -15.00 -6.06
N ALA A 24 -7.40 -14.95 -7.27
CA ALA A 24 -6.00 -14.59 -7.46
C ALA A 24 -5.69 -13.16 -6.98
N GLN A 25 -6.59 -12.20 -7.21
CA GLN A 25 -6.43 -10.82 -6.72
C GLN A 25 -6.42 -10.74 -5.19
N SER A 26 -7.26 -11.52 -4.52
CA SER A 26 -7.29 -11.56 -3.04
C SER A 26 -6.00 -12.11 -2.44
N LEU A 27 -5.32 -13.04 -3.11
CA LEU A 27 -4.06 -13.62 -2.64
C LEU A 27 -2.86 -12.69 -2.86
N LYS A 28 -2.96 -11.74 -3.81
CA LYS A 28 -1.88 -10.83 -4.18
C LYS A 28 -1.95 -9.49 -3.45
N ALA A 29 -3.04 -9.21 -2.74
CA ALA A 29 -3.17 -8.03 -1.92
C ALA A 29 -2.27 -8.17 -0.67
N GLU A 30 -1.01 -7.76 -0.80
CA GLU A 30 -0.16 -7.49 0.37
C GLU A 30 -0.70 -6.25 1.08
N GLU A 31 -0.95 -6.35 2.39
CA GLU A 31 -1.31 -5.19 3.18
C GLU A 31 -0.12 -4.22 3.20
N PRO A 32 -0.33 -2.92 2.94
CA PRO A 32 0.76 -1.96 2.97
C PRO A 32 1.37 -1.91 4.38
N LEU A 33 2.69 -2.08 4.47
CA LEU A 33 3.40 -2.10 5.75
C LEU A 33 3.20 -0.79 6.53
N VAL A 34 3.24 0.35 5.83
CA VAL A 34 2.98 1.67 6.41
C VAL A 34 1.56 2.10 6.07
N LEU A 35 0.68 2.08 7.06
CA LEU A 35 -0.74 2.40 6.92
C LEU A 35 -0.99 3.91 6.97
N ARG A 36 -0.22 4.61 7.80
CA ARG A 36 -0.27 6.07 7.96
C ARG A 36 1.12 6.61 8.19
N PHE A 37 1.34 7.82 7.69
CA PHE A 37 2.52 8.63 7.97
C PHE A 37 2.07 10.06 8.20
N ALA A 38 2.57 10.68 9.26
CA ALA A 38 2.29 12.06 9.60
C ALA A 38 3.54 12.73 10.18
N VAL A 39 3.66 14.02 9.89
CA VAL A 39 4.67 14.90 10.48
C VAL A 39 3.93 16.09 11.07
N ASP A 40 4.30 16.53 12.26
CA ASP A 40 3.64 17.66 12.91
C ASP A 40 3.95 19.02 12.24
N ARG A 41 4.97 19.06 11.36
CA ARG A 41 5.44 20.26 10.66
C ARG A 41 6.11 19.91 9.33
N GLU A 42 5.95 20.77 8.34
CA GLU A 42 6.63 20.62 7.04
C GLU A 42 8.11 21.01 7.07
N ALA A 43 8.50 21.89 8.00
CA ALA A 43 9.88 22.36 8.16
C ALA A 43 10.27 22.46 9.64
N PHE A 44 11.56 22.24 9.89
CA PHE A 44 12.21 22.42 11.19
C PHE A 44 13.65 22.91 10.95
N SER A 45 14.25 23.57 11.94
CA SER A 45 15.59 24.16 11.86
C SER A 45 16.46 23.55 12.94
N PRO A 46 17.26 22.50 12.67
CA PRO A 46 18.09 21.85 13.68
C PRO A 46 19.40 22.62 13.95
N ASN A 47 19.31 23.92 14.29
CA ASN A 47 20.46 24.81 14.52
C ASN A 47 20.81 25.00 16.01
N GLY A 48 20.00 24.49 16.94
CA GLY A 48 20.31 24.45 18.37
C GLY A 48 20.00 25.74 19.13
N ASP A 49 19.14 26.61 18.60
CA ASP A 49 18.78 27.89 19.22
C ASP A 49 17.52 27.81 20.11
N GLY A 50 16.92 26.62 20.22
CA GLY A 50 15.71 26.35 20.98
C GLY A 50 14.42 26.57 20.18
N TYR A 51 14.49 27.10 18.95
CA TYR A 51 13.35 27.39 18.10
C TYR A 51 13.27 26.40 16.93
N GLN A 52 12.28 25.50 16.99
CA GLN A 52 12.04 24.51 15.93
C GLN A 52 13.21 23.52 15.65
N ASP A 53 14.05 23.25 16.65
CA ASP A 53 15.14 22.27 16.54
C ASP A 53 14.70 20.83 16.28
N ARG A 54 13.41 20.53 16.50
CA ARG A 54 12.87 19.18 16.46
C ARG A 54 11.54 19.14 15.72
N VAL A 55 11.30 18.00 15.09
CA VAL A 55 10.04 17.61 14.46
C VAL A 55 9.62 16.25 15.01
N ARG A 56 8.31 15.99 15.07
CA ARG A 56 7.77 14.67 15.40
C ARG A 56 7.13 14.05 14.17
N LEU A 57 7.48 12.79 13.97
CA LEU A 57 6.95 11.93 12.94
C LEU A 57 6.25 10.75 13.59
N GLY A 58 5.14 10.32 12.99
CA GLY A 58 4.32 9.23 13.44
C GLY A 58 3.94 8.33 12.28
N PHE A 59 3.85 7.04 12.55
CA PHE A 59 3.45 6.04 11.57
C PHE A 59 2.66 4.92 12.23
N ASP A 60 1.73 4.35 11.48
CA ASP A 60 1.00 3.13 11.86
C ASP A 60 1.48 2.01 10.96
N LEU A 61 1.88 0.88 11.55
CA LEU A 61 2.29 -0.32 10.81
C LEU A 61 1.20 -1.39 10.85
N SER A 62 1.06 -2.14 9.76
CA SER A 62 0.19 -3.33 9.72
C SER A 62 0.75 -4.48 10.55
N GLU A 63 2.07 -4.56 10.68
CA GLU A 63 2.79 -5.57 11.45
C GLU A 63 4.08 -5.00 12.06
N PRO A 64 4.66 -5.64 13.10
CA PRO A 64 5.95 -5.21 13.66
C PRO A 64 7.07 -5.24 12.62
N ALA A 65 7.80 -4.14 12.47
CA ALA A 65 8.93 -4.04 11.55
C ALA A 65 10.05 -3.15 12.11
N GLU A 66 11.24 -3.24 11.51
CA GLU A 66 12.34 -2.32 11.75
C GLU A 66 12.11 -1.03 10.94
N VAL A 67 12.28 0.12 11.59
CA VAL A 67 12.02 1.43 10.98
C VAL A 67 13.27 2.30 11.08
N SER A 68 13.69 2.84 9.94
CA SER A 68 14.78 3.79 9.82
C SER A 68 14.27 5.12 9.25
N PHE A 69 14.91 6.21 9.67
CA PHE A 69 14.64 7.55 9.16
C PHE A 69 15.95 8.21 8.74
N SER A 70 15.90 8.95 7.65
CA SER A 70 17.04 9.71 7.13
C SER A 70 16.63 11.14 6.85
N VAL A 71 17.52 12.08 7.16
CA VAL A 71 17.41 13.46 6.73
C VAL A 71 18.40 13.63 5.59
N ILE A 72 17.87 13.90 4.41
CA ILE A 72 18.65 14.03 3.17
C ILE A 72 18.66 15.50 2.72
N ASP A 73 19.67 15.86 1.94
CA ASP A 73 19.73 17.15 1.28
C ASP A 73 19.04 17.07 -0.10
N PRO A 74 18.97 18.17 -0.89
CA PRO A 74 18.34 18.14 -2.21
C PRO A 74 19.02 17.22 -3.23
N ASP A 75 20.27 16.84 -3.02
CA ASP A 75 21.06 15.99 -3.91
C ASP A 75 20.89 14.48 -3.57
N GLY A 76 20.32 14.16 -2.39
CA GLY A 76 19.96 12.81 -1.95
C GLY A 76 20.89 12.27 -0.88
#